data_AF-R5P8K1-F1
#
_entry.id   AF-R5P8K1-F1
#
_cell.length_a   1.000
_cell.length_b   1.000
_cell.length_c   1.000
_cell.angle_alpha   90.00
_cell.angle_beta   90.00
_cell.angle_gamma   90.00
#
_symmetry.space_group_name_H-M   'P 1'
#
loop_
_entity.id
_entity.type
_entity.pdbx_description
1 polymer ?
#
loop_
_entity_poly.entity_id
_entity_poly.type
_entity_poly.pdbx_seq_one_letter_code
_entity_poly.pdbx_strand_id
1 'polypeptide(L)'
;MNAILLPFASSIQQVKTNSTYIFTPLATTSSISGRQQAPVFFNLQKQWTRNDFNQPHSIVAALLTNDDNNSAIVTITDADFLINDIGIYAHPLRTDNINFAVNSIEWLGDNSGLIKLRNKFTTFASLEPIDDYTKSFLKYFNFLLPLLITLIAAAIRFHTKRIKRINRSRPGYI
;
A
#
# COMPACT_ATOMS: atom_id res chain seq x y z
N MET A 1 0.76 -5.29 2.11
CA MET A 1 1.41 -4.08 2.65
C MET A 1 2.89 -4.39 2.73
N ASN A 2 3.74 -3.60 2.08
CA ASN A 2 5.20 -3.77 2.17
C ASN A 2 5.67 -2.93 3.36
N ALA A 3 6.34 -3.55 4.33
CA ALA A 3 6.82 -2.87 5.53
C ALA A 3 8.20 -3.41 5.91
N ILE A 4 9.14 -2.51 6.16
CA ILE A 4 10.47 -2.85 6.69
C ILE A 4 10.45 -2.80 8.22
N LEU A 5 11.28 -3.62 8.86
CA LEU A 5 11.49 -3.58 10.30
C LEU A 5 12.77 -2.82 10.59
N LEU A 6 12.66 -1.81 11.43
CA LEU A 6 13.80 -1.02 11.87
C LEU A 6 13.78 -0.87 13.41
N PRO A 7 14.41 -1.77 14.17
CA PRO A 7 14.52 -1.60 15.62
C PRO A 7 15.27 -0.31 15.95
N PHE A 8 14.70 0.51 16.85
CA PHE A 8 15.36 1.70 17.40
C PHE A 8 15.88 2.71 16.35
N ALA A 9 15.19 2.82 15.21
CA ALA A 9 15.54 3.74 14.15
C ALA A 9 15.57 5.21 14.62
N SER A 10 16.57 5.97 14.17
CA SER A 10 16.63 7.41 14.44
C SER A 10 15.76 8.22 13.48
N SER A 11 14.99 9.19 13.99
CA SER A 11 14.19 10.06 13.11
C SER A 11 15.06 11.01 12.29
N ILE A 12 14.82 11.10 10.98
CA ILE A 12 15.43 12.09 10.07
C ILE A 12 14.61 13.37 10.11
N GLN A 13 15.29 14.51 10.22
CA GLN A 13 14.69 15.84 10.07
C GLN A 13 15.28 16.53 8.84
N GLN A 14 14.41 17.02 7.95
CA GLN A 14 14.84 17.86 6.84
C GLN A 14 15.05 19.29 7.33
N VAL A 15 16.29 19.77 7.28
CA VAL A 15 16.60 21.18 7.50
C VAL A 15 16.50 21.89 6.15
N LYS A 16 15.67 22.94 6.06
CA LYS A 16 15.60 23.77 4.84
C LYS A 16 16.95 24.45 4.65
N THR A 17 17.55 24.26 3.48
CA THR A 17 18.79 24.92 3.06
C THR A 17 18.59 25.54 1.69
N ASN A 18 19.48 26.44 1.27
CA ASN A 18 19.51 27.00 -0.08
C ASN A 18 20.16 26.05 -1.11
N SER A 19 20.35 24.77 -0.75
CA SER A 19 20.99 23.79 -1.61
C SER A 19 20.06 23.29 -2.71
N THR A 20 20.62 22.88 -3.85
CA THR A 20 19.90 22.21 -4.95
C THR A 20 19.58 20.74 -4.66
N TYR A 21 19.95 20.21 -3.48
CA TYR A 21 19.59 18.86 -3.06
C TYR A 21 18.07 18.70 -2.80
N ILE A 22 17.46 17.72 -3.47
CA ILE A 22 16.06 17.31 -3.30
C ILE A 22 16.00 16.20 -2.26
N PHE A 23 15.23 16.43 -1.20
CA PHE A 23 14.97 15.45 -0.14
C PHE A 23 13.63 14.74 -0.37
N THR A 24 13.64 13.41 -0.42
CA THR A 24 12.45 12.56 -0.60
C THR A 24 12.38 11.52 0.52
N PRO A 25 11.31 11.48 1.34
CA PRO A 25 11.14 10.42 2.32
C PRO A 25 10.87 9.08 1.63
N LEU A 26 11.58 8.01 2.04
CA LEU A 26 11.41 6.66 1.51
C LEU A 26 10.64 5.74 2.46
N ALA A 27 10.79 5.93 3.78
CA ALA A 27 10.05 5.20 4.78
C ALA A 27 9.68 6.10 5.96
N THR A 28 8.47 5.89 6.48
CA THR A 28 7.95 6.56 7.67
C THR A 28 7.49 5.51 8.68
N THR A 29 7.56 5.89 9.96
CA THR A 29 7.03 5.09 11.07
C THR A 29 5.49 5.05 11.02
N SER A 30 4.90 4.13 11.78
CA SER A 30 3.44 3.96 11.82
C SER A 30 2.72 5.15 12.46
N SER A 31 1.39 5.11 12.48
CA SER A 31 0.55 6.07 13.22
C SER A 31 0.67 5.93 14.75
N ILE A 32 1.24 4.82 15.25
CA ILE A 32 1.47 4.55 16.67
C ILE A 32 2.99 4.51 16.89
N SER A 33 3.62 5.69 16.85
CA SER A 33 5.05 5.85 17.10
C SER A 33 5.36 7.04 18.00
N GLY A 34 6.45 6.93 18.72
CA GLY A 34 6.98 7.98 19.59
C GLY A 34 8.48 8.10 19.40
N ARG A 35 9.03 9.22 19.88
CA ARG A 35 10.48 9.47 19.87
C ARG A 35 10.98 9.64 21.29
N GLN A 36 12.15 9.08 21.57
CA GLN A 36 12.87 9.28 22.81
C GLN A 36 14.24 9.89 22.49
N GLN A 37 14.66 10.86 23.30
CA GLN A 37 15.96 11.49 23.15
C GLN A 37 17.03 10.59 23.76
N ALA A 38 18.11 10.35 23.02
CA ALA A 38 19.26 9.60 23.52
C ALA A 38 20.03 10.41 24.58
N PRO A 39 20.66 9.75 25.58
CA PRO A 39 20.69 8.30 25.81
C PRO A 39 19.35 7.76 26.35
N VAL A 40 18.99 6.55 25.94
CA VAL A 40 17.70 5.94 26.28
C VAL A 40 17.92 4.77 27.23
N PHE A 41 17.16 4.71 28.32
CA PHE A 41 17.14 3.56 29.24
C PHE A 41 15.84 2.78 29.07
N PHE A 42 15.95 1.53 28.63
CA PHE A 42 14.79 0.67 28.41
C PHE A 42 14.29 0.08 29.71
N ASN A 43 13.09 0.49 30.12
CA ASN A 43 12.37 -0.17 31.20
C ASN A 43 11.46 -1.27 30.62
N LEU A 44 11.84 -2.53 30.82
CA LEU A 44 11.08 -3.70 30.34
C LEU A 44 9.70 -3.84 30.98
N GLN A 45 9.46 -3.19 32.12
CA GLN A 45 8.17 -3.19 32.82
C GLN A 45 7.30 -1.97 32.47
N LYS A 46 7.75 -1.11 31.55
CA LYS A 46 7.01 0.09 31.15
C LYS A 46 5.66 -0.29 30.53
N GLN A 47 4.59 0.26 31.10
CA GLN A 47 3.26 0.20 30.49
C GLN A 47 3.11 1.36 29.51
N TRP A 48 2.94 1.03 28.23
CA TRP A 48 2.76 2.01 27.16
C TRP A 48 1.36 2.61 27.20
N THR A 49 1.30 3.94 27.14
CA THR A 49 0.06 4.73 27.07
C THR A 49 -0.04 5.43 25.72
N ARG A 50 -1.22 5.95 25.35
CA ARG A 50 -1.37 6.72 24.11
C ARG A 50 -0.45 7.94 24.05
N ASN A 51 -0.12 8.54 25.20
CA ASN A 51 0.74 9.71 25.28
C ASN A 51 2.20 9.40 24.94
N ASP A 52 2.62 8.14 25.02
CA ASP A 52 3.97 7.72 24.62
C ASP A 52 4.15 7.72 23.09
N PHE A 53 3.07 7.67 22.33
CA PHE A 53 3.06 7.66 20.86
C PHE A 53 2.77 9.06 20.29
N ASN A 54 3.67 9.99 20.58
CA ASN A 54 3.50 11.42 20.33
C ASN A 54 4.08 11.92 18.99
N GLN A 55 4.75 11.06 18.20
CA GLN A 55 5.38 11.44 16.94
C GLN A 55 5.10 10.39 15.85
N PRO A 56 3.85 10.35 15.34
CA PRO A 56 3.48 9.47 14.23
C PRO A 56 4.19 9.86 12.93
N HIS A 57 4.40 8.90 12.04
CA HIS A 57 4.93 9.14 10.69
C HIS A 57 6.30 9.84 10.63
N SER A 58 7.13 9.67 11.66
CA SER A 58 8.52 10.11 11.65
C SER A 58 9.29 9.42 10.52
N ILE A 59 10.09 10.19 9.77
CA ILE A 59 10.89 9.68 8.64
C ILE A 59 12.08 8.90 9.19
N VAL A 60 12.31 7.70 8.66
CA VAL A 60 13.39 6.76 9.09
C VAL A 60 14.21 6.22 7.93
N ALA A 61 13.78 6.47 6.70
CA ALA A 61 14.63 6.35 5.52
C ALA A 61 14.33 7.48 4.55
N ALA A 62 15.36 8.01 3.90
CA ALA A 62 15.24 9.13 2.98
C ALA A 62 16.24 9.03 1.83
N LEU A 63 15.88 9.64 0.71
CA LEU A 63 16.69 9.84 -0.46
C LEU A 63 17.04 11.32 -0.56
N LEU A 64 18.33 11.62 -0.70
CA LEU A 64 18.82 12.94 -1.04
C LEU A 64 19.43 12.87 -2.44
N THR A 65 18.99 13.74 -3.36
CA THR A 65 19.42 13.72 -4.77
C THR A 65 19.80 15.09 -5.24
N ASN A 66 20.72 15.15 -6.19
CA ASN A 66 21.06 16.36 -6.92
C ASN A 66 21.36 15.98 -8.36
N ASP A 67 20.51 16.47 -9.27
CA ASP A 67 20.59 16.16 -10.69
C ASP A 67 21.77 16.90 -11.35
N ASP A 68 22.18 18.07 -10.85
CA ASP A 68 23.23 18.89 -11.46
C ASP A 68 24.59 18.19 -11.45
N ASN A 69 24.89 17.46 -10.38
CA ASN A 69 26.14 16.72 -10.20
C ASN A 69 25.94 15.20 -10.17
N ASN A 70 24.74 14.73 -10.53
CA ASN A 70 24.36 13.31 -10.53
C ASN A 70 24.73 12.60 -9.22
N SER A 71 24.48 13.24 -8.08
CA SER A 71 24.77 12.68 -6.77
C SER A 71 23.50 12.25 -6.04
N ALA A 72 23.56 11.10 -5.39
CA ALA A 72 22.44 10.57 -4.64
C ALA A 72 22.92 9.82 -3.38
N ILE A 73 22.14 9.94 -2.32
CA ILE A 73 22.36 9.25 -1.05
C ILE A 73 21.04 8.66 -0.58
N VAL A 74 21.01 7.36 -0.34
CA VAL A 74 19.93 6.71 0.42
C VAL A 74 20.41 6.54 1.86
N THR A 75 19.66 7.09 2.81
CA THR A 75 19.92 6.96 4.25
C THR A 75 18.86 6.10 4.89
N ILE A 76 19.30 5.13 5.69
CA ILE A 76 18.46 4.26 6.53
C ILE A 76 19.02 4.35 7.94
N THR A 77 18.18 4.66 8.93
CA THR A 77 18.64 5.11 10.25
C THR A 77 18.72 3.99 11.28
N ASP A 78 19.05 2.78 10.83
CA ASP A 78 19.15 1.60 11.67
C ASP A 78 20.37 0.80 11.22
N ALA A 79 21.29 0.57 12.16
CA ALA A 79 22.53 -0.16 11.92
C ALA A 79 22.29 -1.67 11.80
N ASP A 80 21.23 -2.19 12.42
CA ASP A 80 20.91 -3.62 12.44
C ASP A 80 20.04 -4.02 11.23
N PHE A 81 19.69 -3.08 10.36
CA PHE A 81 18.78 -3.23 9.23
C PHE A 81 19.05 -4.45 8.33
N LEU A 82 20.33 -4.77 8.11
CA LEU A 82 20.79 -5.89 7.26
C LEU A 82 21.58 -6.95 8.03
N ILE A 83 21.53 -6.94 9.37
CA ILE A 83 22.22 -7.93 10.19
C ILE A 83 21.36 -9.19 10.27
N ASN A 84 21.95 -10.33 9.90
CA ASN A 84 21.37 -11.64 10.17
C ASN A 84 21.95 -12.19 11.46
N ASP A 85 21.25 -11.95 12.57
CA ASP A 85 21.68 -12.39 13.89
C ASP A 85 21.59 -13.92 14.02
N ILE A 86 22.44 -14.51 14.87
CA ILE A 86 22.53 -15.96 15.09
C ILE A 86 22.36 -16.22 16.58
N GLY A 87 21.23 -16.82 16.99
CA GLY A 87 20.96 -17.10 18.40
C GLY A 87 19.50 -17.38 18.72
N ILE A 88 19.21 -17.70 19.98
CA ILE A 88 17.85 -18.05 20.46
C ILE A 88 16.89 -16.85 20.41
N TYR A 89 17.43 -15.62 20.50
CA TYR A 89 16.67 -14.37 20.40
C TYR A 89 16.99 -13.59 19.11
N ALA A 90 17.65 -14.24 18.15
CA ALA A 90 17.97 -13.61 16.88
C ALA A 90 16.69 -13.31 16.10
N HIS A 91 16.61 -12.10 15.58
CA HIS A 91 15.55 -11.73 14.66
C HIS A 91 15.99 -12.13 13.26
N PRO A 92 15.31 -13.07 12.58
CA PRO A 92 15.70 -13.47 11.24
C PRO A 92 15.63 -12.27 10.31
N LEU A 93 16.65 -12.11 9.46
CA LEU A 93 16.72 -11.03 8.51
C LEU A 93 15.47 -11.06 7.61
N ARG A 94 14.71 -9.96 7.62
CA ARG A 94 13.44 -9.88 6.88
C ARG A 94 13.70 -9.71 5.39
N THR A 95 12.99 -10.49 4.59
CA THR A 95 13.03 -10.39 3.12
C THR A 95 12.67 -8.98 2.65
N ASP A 96 11.75 -8.28 3.32
CA ASP A 96 11.40 -6.89 2.99
C ASP A 96 12.57 -5.92 3.14
N ASN A 97 13.40 -6.09 4.18
CA ASN A 97 14.59 -5.28 4.41
C ASN A 97 15.63 -5.53 3.30
N ILE A 98 15.86 -6.80 2.96
CA ILE A 98 16.76 -7.20 1.86
C ILE A 98 16.27 -6.58 0.55
N ASN A 99 14.99 -6.72 0.23
CA ASN A 99 14.40 -6.17 -0.99
C ASN A 99 14.55 -4.65 -1.04
N PHE A 100 14.32 -3.95 0.07
CA PHE A 100 14.50 -2.50 0.13
C PHE A 100 15.95 -2.09 -0.10
N ALA A 101 16.91 -2.81 0.49
CA ALA A 101 18.34 -2.58 0.28
C ALA A 101 18.77 -2.82 -1.17
N VAL A 102 18.41 -3.98 -1.74
CA VAL A 102 18.74 -4.33 -3.13
C VAL A 102 18.16 -3.29 -4.09
N ASN A 103 16.89 -2.91 -3.92
CA ASN A 103 16.27 -1.88 -4.75
C ASN A 103 16.97 -0.51 -4.61
N SER A 104 17.41 -0.16 -3.40
CA SER A 104 18.15 1.08 -3.16
C SER A 104 19.52 1.06 -3.84
N ILE A 105 20.24 -0.07 -3.77
CA ILE A 105 21.55 -0.25 -4.42
C ILE A 105 21.38 -0.24 -5.94
N GLU A 106 20.41 -0.98 -6.49
CA GLU A 106 20.11 -0.97 -7.93
C GLU A 106 19.80 0.44 -8.42
N TRP A 107 18.96 1.18 -7.68
CA TRP A 107 18.59 2.53 -8.06
C TRP A 107 19.78 3.50 -7.98
N LEU A 108 20.64 3.40 -6.96
CA LEU A 108 21.85 4.21 -6.83
C LEU A 108 22.93 3.86 -7.86
N GLY A 109 23.02 2.58 -8.24
CA GLY A 109 24.00 2.07 -9.21
C GLY A 109 23.56 2.21 -10.67
N ASP A 110 22.29 2.51 -10.94
CA ASP A 110 21.77 2.63 -12.30
C ASP A 110 22.19 3.95 -12.96
N ASN A 111 23.34 3.90 -13.62
CA ASN A 111 23.85 4.99 -14.45
C ASN A 111 23.16 5.08 -15.83
N SER A 112 22.28 4.13 -16.19
CA SER A 112 21.63 4.06 -17.50
C SER A 112 20.28 4.77 -17.56
N GLY A 113 19.67 5.05 -16.40
CA GLY A 113 18.33 5.63 -16.29
C GLY A 113 17.20 4.68 -16.72
N LEU A 114 17.50 3.42 -17.04
CA LEU A 114 16.52 2.42 -17.46
C LEU A 114 15.56 2.02 -16.33
N ILE A 115 15.96 2.12 -15.06
CA ILE A 115 15.06 1.91 -13.92
C ILE A 115 13.93 2.94 -13.92
N LYS A 116 14.18 4.18 -14.36
CA LYS A 116 13.12 5.19 -14.52
C LYS A 116 12.09 4.76 -15.56
N LEU A 117 12.51 4.01 -16.59
CA LEU A 117 11.60 3.46 -17.61
C LEU A 117 10.82 2.25 -17.10
N ARG A 118 11.42 1.38 -16.25
CA ARG A 118 10.74 0.24 -15.61
C ARG A 118 9.50 0.68 -14.84
N ASN A 119 9.60 1.77 -14.07
CA ASN A 119 8.47 2.32 -13.29
C ASN A 119 7.37 2.94 -14.16
N LYS A 120 7.66 3.34 -15.41
CA LYS A 120 6.64 3.90 -16.31
C LYS A 120 5.66 2.84 -16.81
N PHE A 121 6.10 1.57 -16.89
CA PHE A 121 5.26 0.44 -17.30
C PHE A 121 4.56 -0.27 -16.14
N THR A 122 4.97 0.01 -14.89
CA THR A 122 4.36 -0.53 -13.67
C THR A 122 3.54 0.52 -12.92
N THR A 123 2.81 1.36 -13.66
CA THR A 123 1.62 1.97 -13.06
C THR A 123 0.60 0.86 -12.89
N PHE A 124 0.66 0.18 -11.74
CA PHE A 124 -0.57 -0.39 -11.19
C PHE A 124 -1.52 0.80 -11.14
N ALA A 125 -2.50 0.82 -12.05
CA ALA A 125 -3.63 1.71 -11.91
C ALA A 125 -4.31 1.32 -10.60
N SER A 126 -3.82 1.87 -9.49
CA SER A 126 -4.50 1.76 -8.21
C SER A 126 -5.80 2.48 -8.45
N LEU A 127 -6.87 1.71 -8.64
CA LEU A 127 -8.22 2.23 -8.69
C LEU A 127 -8.36 3.14 -7.47
N GLU A 128 -8.88 4.34 -7.71
CA GLU A 128 -9.10 5.32 -6.67
C GLU A 128 -9.89 4.65 -5.53
N PRO A 129 -9.44 4.74 -4.27
CA PRO A 129 -10.10 4.06 -3.17
C PRO A 129 -11.52 4.63 -3.01
N ILE A 130 -12.51 3.88 -3.53
CA ILE A 130 -13.92 4.16 -3.32
C ILE A 130 -14.36 3.64 -1.96
N ASP A 131 -15.34 4.31 -1.38
CA ASP A 131 -15.94 3.92 -0.11
C ASP A 131 -16.42 2.45 -0.12
N ASP A 132 -16.23 1.75 1.01
CA ASP A 132 -16.48 0.31 1.13
C ASP A 132 -17.94 -0.06 0.87
N TYR A 133 -18.86 0.85 1.19
CA TYR A 133 -20.28 0.72 0.88
C TYR A 133 -20.52 0.71 -0.64
N THR A 134 -19.91 1.66 -1.34
CA THR A 134 -20.02 1.80 -2.80
C THR A 134 -19.45 0.57 -3.50
N LYS A 135 -18.28 0.10 -3.06
CA LYS A 135 -17.65 -1.13 -3.55
C LYS A 135 -18.54 -2.35 -3.39
N SER A 136 -19.17 -2.49 -2.22
CA SER A 136 -20.08 -3.60 -1.93
C SER A 136 -21.33 -3.53 -2.79
N PHE A 137 -21.94 -2.34 -2.93
CA PHE A 137 -23.11 -2.13 -3.78
C PHE A 137 -22.83 -2.50 -5.24
N LEU A 138 -21.75 -2.00 -5.84
CA LEU A 138 -21.39 -2.31 -7.22
C LEU A 138 -21.17 -3.82 -7.45
N LYS A 139 -20.58 -4.51 -6.47
CA LYS A 139 -20.36 -5.96 -6.54
C LYS A 139 -21.68 -6.72 -6.59
N TYR A 140 -22.60 -6.41 -5.68
CA TYR A 140 -23.91 -7.08 -5.64
C TYR A 140 -24.79 -6.69 -6.82
N PHE A 141 -24.74 -5.43 -7.26
CA PHE A 141 -25.49 -4.96 -8.42
C PHE A 141 -25.06 -5.68 -9.70
N ASN A 142 -23.76 -5.77 -9.96
CA ASN A 142 -23.24 -6.44 -11.15
C ASN A 142 -23.54 -7.95 -11.15
N PHE A 143 -23.61 -8.57 -9.97
CA PHE A 143 -24.00 -9.97 -9.83
C PHE A 143 -25.51 -10.20 -10.01
N LEU A 144 -26.35 -9.34 -9.41
CA LEU A 144 -27.79 -9.56 -9.33
C LEU A 144 -28.53 -9.08 -10.59
N LEU A 145 -28.01 -8.05 -11.27
CA LEU A 145 -28.65 -7.45 -12.44
C LEU A 145 -28.84 -8.47 -13.59
N PRO A 146 -27.84 -9.27 -14.00
CA PRO A 146 -28.04 -10.28 -15.05
C PRO A 146 -29.07 -11.35 -14.65
N LEU A 147 -29.07 -11.77 -13.38
CA LEU A 147 -30.04 -12.74 -12.86
C LEU A 147 -31.47 -12.20 -12.94
N LEU A 148 -31.69 -10.95 -12.53
CA LEU A 148 -32.99 -10.29 -12.61
C LEU A 148 -33.48 -10.16 -14.06
N ILE A 149 -32.61 -9.76 -14.99
CA ILE A 149 -32.96 -9.63 -16.41
C ILE A 149 -33.45 -10.96 -16.98
N THR A 150 -32.76 -12.07 -16.66
CA THR A 150 -33.15 -13.40 -17.15
C THR A 150 -34.50 -13.86 -16.58
N LEU A 151 -34.75 -13.63 -15.27
CA LEU A 151 -36.03 -13.93 -14.62
C LEU A 151 -37.19 -13.12 -15.20
N ILE A 152 -36.99 -11.81 -15.42
CA ILE A 152 -38.00 -10.93 -16.01
C ILE A 152 -38.33 -11.39 -17.44
N ALA A 153 -37.32 -11.67 -18.26
CA ALA A 153 -37.52 -12.16 -19.61
C ALA A 153 -38.28 -13.51 -19.64
N ALA A 154 -37.96 -14.42 -18.72
CA ALA A 154 -38.67 -15.69 -18.56
C ALA A 154 -40.13 -15.48 -18.15
N ALA A 155 -40.40 -14.59 -17.18
CA ALA A 155 -41.75 -14.26 -16.73
C ALA A 155 -42.60 -13.66 -17.86
N ILE A 156 -42.06 -12.70 -18.62
CA ILE A 156 -42.75 -12.10 -19.78
C ILE A 156 -43.10 -13.18 -20.83
N ARG A 157 -42.15 -14.08 -21.14
CA ARG A 157 -42.39 -15.21 -22.07
C ARG A 157 -43.44 -16.18 -21.55
N PHE A 158 -43.46 -16.44 -20.24
CA PHE A 158 -44.46 -17.31 -19.62
C PHE A 158 -45.86 -16.69 -19.68
N HIS A 159 -46.01 -15.42 -19.29
CA HIS A 159 -47.28 -14.70 -19.32
C HIS A 159 -47.86 -14.63 -20.73
N THR A 160 -47.05 -14.25 -21.72
CA THR A 160 -47.48 -14.16 -23.13
C THR A 160 -47.93 -15.51 -23.69
N LYS A 161 -47.22 -16.61 -23.39
CA LYS A 161 -47.64 -17.96 -23.79
C LYS A 161 -48.93 -18.40 -23.11
N ARG A 162 -49.12 -18.08 -21.83
CA ARG A 162 -50.34 -18.42 -21.08
C ARG A 162 -51.57 -17.71 -21.66
N ILE A 163 -51.46 -16.41 -21.94
CA ILE A 163 -52.55 -15.63 -22.56
C ILE A 163 -52.90 -16.17 -23.95
N LYS A 164 -51.90 -16.46 -24.79
CA LYS A 164 -52.13 -17.07 -26.12
C LYS A 164 -52.87 -18.41 -26.04
N ARG A 165 -52.54 -19.26 -25.06
CA ARG A 165 -53.24 -20.54 -24.84
C ARG A 165 -54.71 -20.33 -24.46
N ILE A 166 -54.97 -19.40 -23.55
CA ILE A 166 -56.35 -19.09 -23.09
C ILE A 166 -57.19 -18.51 -24.23
N ASN A 167 -56.62 -17.66 -25.07
CA ASN A 167 -57.35 -17.08 -26.20
C ASN A 167 -57.73 -18.13 -27.26
N ARG A 168 -56.86 -19.12 -27.52
CA ARG A 168 -57.11 -20.22 -28.47
C ARG A 168 -58.15 -21.24 -28.01
N SER A 169 -58.45 -21.31 -26.71
CA SER A 169 -59.47 -22.22 -26.16
C SER A 169 -60.86 -21.57 -26.06
N ARG A 170 -61.04 -20.33 -26.54
CA ARG A 170 -62.35 -19.68 -26.57
C ARG A 170 -63.16 -20.17 -27.78
N PRO A 171 -64.44 -20.51 -27.62
CA PRO A 171 -65.29 -20.90 -28.74
C PRO A 171 -65.44 -19.72 -29.72
N GLY A 172 -65.19 -19.97 -31.01
CA GLY A 172 -65.21 -18.95 -32.07
C GLY A 172 -63.84 -18.37 -32.49
N TYR A 173 -62.73 -18.95 -32.02
CA TYR A 173 -61.39 -18.58 -32.47
C TYR A 173 -61.07 -19.23 -33.83
N ILE A 174 -60.96 -18.44 -34.91
CA ILE A 174 -60.49 -18.87 -36.24
C ILE A 174 -58.95 -18.89 -36.25
#